data_AF-A0A8C0FPV8-F1
#
_entry.id   AF-A0A8C0FPV8-F1
#
_cell.length_a   1.000
_cell.length_b   1.000
_cell.length_c   1.000
_cell.angle_alpha   90.00
_cell.angle_beta   90.00
_cell.angle_gamma   90.00
#
_symmetry.space_group_name_H-M   'P 1'
#
loop_
_entity.id
_entity.type
_entity.pdbx_description
1 polymer ?
#
loop_
_entity_poly.entity_id
_entity_poly.type
_entity_poly.pdbx_seq_one_letter_code
_entity_poly.pdbx_strand_id
1 'polypeptide(L)'
;VLQQEGPSTEGIFRRAAGGTELRELREALDCGADVDLGSQPVLLLAAILKVSDFLRSIPCKLLVTDLYEDWMAAMQKASREEKIWELRA
;
A
#
# COMPACT_ATOMS: atom_id res chain seq x y z
N VAL A 1 -12.53 -5.77 6.48
CA VAL A 1 -12.30 -6.35 5.13
C VAL A 1 -10.85 -6.76 4.91
N LEU A 2 -9.90 -5.89 4.51
CA LEU A 2 -8.54 -6.33 4.11
C LEU A 2 -7.79 -7.16 5.16
N GLN A 3 -7.79 -6.76 6.43
CA GLN A 3 -7.13 -7.52 7.50
C GLN A 3 -7.79 -8.89 7.74
N GLN A 4 -9.10 -8.99 7.55
CA GLN A 4 -9.90 -10.18 7.85
C GLN A 4 -9.92 -11.17 6.67
N GLU A 5 -10.08 -10.67 5.45
CA GLU A 5 -10.27 -11.47 4.23
C GLU A 5 -9.03 -11.54 3.34
N GLY A 6 -8.10 -10.59 3.49
CA GLY A 6 -6.86 -10.55 2.72
C GLY A 6 -6.02 -11.83 2.83
N PRO A 7 -5.80 -12.40 4.04
CA PRO A 7 -4.98 -13.61 4.21
C PRO A 7 -5.52 -14.85 3.48
N SER A 8 -6.84 -14.96 3.30
CA SER A 8 -7.49 -16.06 2.57
C SER A 8 -7.71 -15.77 1.09
N THR A 9 -7.44 -14.54 0.63
CA THR A 9 -7.64 -14.13 -0.76
C THR A 9 -6.41 -14.46 -1.60
N GLU A 10 -6.55 -15.38 -2.55
CA GLU A 10 -5.48 -15.76 -3.45
C GLU A 10 -5.00 -14.57 -4.30
N GLY A 11 -3.69 -14.33 -4.25
CA GLY A 11 -3.06 -13.28 -5.05
C GLY A 11 -3.44 -11.87 -4.61
N ILE A 12 -3.88 -11.68 -3.35
CA ILE A 12 -4.06 -10.37 -2.73
C ILE A 12 -2.81 -9.50 -2.98
N PHE A 13 -3.02 -8.24 -3.34
CA PHE A 13 -1.99 -7.30 -3.79
C PHE A 13 -1.26 -7.66 -5.10
N ARG A 14 -1.27 -8.89 -5.59
CA ARG A 14 -0.61 -9.29 -6.85
C ARG A 14 -1.55 -9.16 -8.04
N ARG A 15 -2.80 -9.62 -7.91
CA ARG A 15 -3.82 -9.56 -8.94
C ARG A 15 -4.30 -8.11 -9.11
N ALA A 16 -4.45 -7.69 -10.36
CA ALA A 16 -5.11 -6.43 -10.67
C ALA A 16 -6.62 -6.55 -10.39
N ALA A 17 -7.21 -5.49 -9.85
CA ALA A 17 -8.65 -5.31 -9.86
C ALA A 17 -9.09 -4.75 -11.23
N GLY A 18 -10.40 -4.84 -11.53
CA GLY A 18 -10.96 -4.22 -12.72
C GLY A 18 -10.65 -2.71 -12.76
N GLY A 19 -10.16 -2.22 -13.90
CA GLY A 19 -9.67 -0.84 -14.02
C GLY A 19 -10.77 0.21 -13.91
N THR A 20 -12.01 -0.14 -14.29
CA THR A 20 -13.17 0.77 -14.23
C THR A 20 -13.63 0.93 -12.79
N GLU A 21 -13.86 -0.18 -12.09
CA GLU A 21 -14.31 -0.18 -10.69
C GLU A 21 -13.27 0.47 -9.78
N LEU A 22 -11.98 0.28 -10.09
CA LEU A 22 -10.89 0.91 -9.35
C LEU A 22 -10.93 2.44 -9.48
N ARG A 23 -11.21 2.95 -10.68
CA ARG A 23 -11.31 4.38 -10.95
C ARG A 23 -12.55 4.98 -10.28
N GLU A 24 -13.71 4.35 -10.42
CA GLU A 24 -14.97 4.83 -9.83
C GLU A 24 -14.88 4.90 -8.30
N LEU A 25 -14.37 3.83 -7.68
CA LEU A 25 -14.19 3.79 -6.24
C LEU A 25 -13.18 4.85 -5.77
N ARG A 26 -12.13 5.10 -6.57
CA ARG A 26 -11.20 6.20 -6.28
C ARG A 26 -11.87 7.57 -6.35
N GLU A 27 -12.58 7.87 -7.44
CA GLU A 27 -13.23 9.18 -7.64
C GLU A 27 -14.22 9.47 -6.51
N ALA A 28 -14.96 8.46 -6.05
CA ALA A 28 -15.83 8.56 -4.89
C ALA A 28 -15.07 8.95 -3.61
N LEU A 29 -13.94 8.29 -3.34
CA LEU A 29 -13.08 8.60 -2.18
C LEU A 29 -12.45 9.99 -2.28
N ASP A 30 -11.95 10.38 -3.44
CA ASP A 30 -11.32 11.70 -3.69
C ASP A 30 -12.34 12.85 -3.53
N CYS A 31 -13.62 12.61 -3.80
CA CYS A 31 -14.70 13.58 -3.59
C CYS A 31 -15.24 13.58 -2.15
N GLY A 32 -14.70 12.74 -1.25
CA GLY A 32 -15.18 12.60 0.13
C GLY A 32 -16.57 11.96 0.22
N ALA A 33 -16.97 11.17 -0.77
CA ALA A 33 -18.22 10.42 -0.71
C ALA A 33 -18.17 9.38 0.43
N ASP A 34 -19.32 9.15 1.07
CA ASP A 34 -19.47 8.07 2.03
C ASP A 34 -19.54 6.73 1.29
N VAL A 35 -18.44 6.00 1.31
CA VAL A 35 -18.30 4.73 0.63
C VAL A 35 -18.28 3.61 1.66
N ASP A 36 -19.24 2.70 1.56
CA ASP A 36 -19.20 1.46 2.33
C ASP A 36 -18.09 0.54 1.82
N LEU A 37 -16.92 0.63 2.47
CA LEU A 37 -15.78 -0.25 2.19
C LEU A 37 -16.08 -1.71 2.54
N GLY A 38 -17.07 -1.98 3.40
CA GLY A 38 -17.47 -3.32 3.83
C GLY A 38 -18.05 -4.17 2.72
N SER A 39 -18.74 -3.54 1.76
CA SER A 39 -19.36 -4.20 0.60
C SER A 39 -18.45 -4.29 -0.62
N GLN A 40 -17.29 -3.62 -0.61
CA GLN A 40 -16.38 -3.62 -1.75
C GLN A 40 -15.57 -4.92 -1.85
N PRO A 41 -15.26 -5.41 -3.07
CA PRO A 41 -14.40 -6.56 -3.26
C PRO A 41 -13.02 -6.37 -2.60
N VAL A 42 -12.56 -7.36 -1.83
CA VAL A 42 -11.25 -7.32 -1.15
C VAL A 42 -10.07 -7.06 -2.10
N LEU A 43 -10.12 -7.59 -3.33
CA LEU A 43 -9.10 -7.32 -4.37
C LEU A 43 -9.11 -5.86 -4.83
N LEU A 44 -10.30 -5.25 -4.89
CA LEU A 44 -10.47 -3.84 -5.25
C LEU A 44 -9.90 -2.94 -4.16
N LEU A 45 -10.22 -3.22 -2.89
CA LEU A 45 -9.64 -2.52 -1.74
C LEU A 45 -8.12 -2.66 -1.68
N ALA A 46 -7.58 -3.84 -1.98
CA ALA A 46 -6.14 -4.07 -2.02
C ALA A 46 -5.48 -3.30 -3.17
N ALA A 47 -6.14 -3.21 -4.33
CA ALA A 47 -5.67 -2.44 -5.46
C ALA A 47 -5.71 -0.93 -5.20
N ILE A 48 -6.72 -0.41 -4.49
CA ILE A 48 -6.73 1.00 -4.05
C ILE A 48 -5.59 1.28 -3.08
N LEU A 49 -5.41 0.42 -2.07
CA LEU A 49 -4.33 0.61 -1.09
C LEU A 49 -2.95 0.55 -1.74
N LYS A 50 -2.72 -0.41 -2.66
CA LYS A 50 -1.41 -0.68 -3.27
C LYS A 50 -1.14 0.09 -4.58
N VAL A 51 -2.05 -0.03 -5.55
CA VAL A 51 -1.76 0.16 -6.97
C VAL A 51 -2.09 1.56 -7.47
N SER A 52 -3.04 2.31 -6.90
CA SER A 52 -3.39 3.65 -7.39
C SER A 52 -3.55 4.68 -6.28
N ASP A 53 -2.82 5.79 -6.41
CA ASP A 53 -3.09 7.11 -5.81
C ASP A 53 -3.14 7.31 -4.30
N PHE A 54 -3.10 6.29 -3.44
CA PHE A 54 -2.87 6.60 -2.01
C PHE A 54 -1.38 6.63 -1.71
N LEU A 55 -0.75 5.47 -1.52
CA LEU A 55 0.67 5.40 -1.15
C LEU A 55 1.62 5.98 -2.20
N ARG A 56 1.24 5.91 -3.49
CA ARG A 56 2.05 6.44 -4.60
C ARG A 56 1.89 7.95 -4.81
N SER A 57 0.75 8.54 -4.44
CA SER A 57 0.50 9.98 -4.60
C SER A 57 1.13 10.83 -3.51
N ILE A 58 1.42 10.23 -2.34
CA ILE A 58 2.05 10.91 -1.21
C ILE A 58 3.30 11.66 -1.72
N PRO A 59 3.33 13.01 -1.62
CA PRO A 59 4.52 13.79 -1.92
C PRO A 59 5.69 13.30 -1.06
N CYS A 60 6.89 13.26 -1.62
CA CYS A 60 8.08 12.70 -0.97
C CYS A 60 7.99 11.21 -0.55
N LYS A 61 6.92 10.50 -0.92
CA LYS A 61 6.66 9.06 -0.67
C LYS A 61 6.53 8.72 0.82
N LEU A 62 5.90 7.56 1.09
CA LEU A 62 5.64 7.10 2.45
C LEU A 62 6.90 6.99 3.32
N LEU A 63 8.02 6.55 2.73
CA LEU A 63 9.28 6.32 3.44
C LEU A 63 10.21 7.54 3.46
N VAL A 64 9.74 8.72 3.03
CA VAL A 64 10.52 9.96 2.91
C VAL A 64 11.71 9.80 1.96
N THR A 65 11.62 10.45 0.79
CA THR A 65 12.60 10.28 -0.29
C THR A 65 14.03 10.65 0.14
N ASP A 66 14.19 11.62 1.04
CA ASP A 66 15.49 12.07 1.54
C ASP A 66 16.23 10.99 2.35
N LEU A 67 15.50 10.03 2.93
CA LEU A 67 16.07 8.91 3.68
C LEU A 67 16.44 7.72 2.78
N TYR A 68 16.29 7.85 1.46
CA TYR A 68 16.52 6.73 0.53
C TYR A 68 17.90 6.10 0.69
N GLU A 69 18.95 6.92 0.73
CA GLU A 69 20.33 6.41 0.88
C GLU A 69 20.54 5.73 2.23
N ASP A 70 19.92 6.26 3.30
CA ASP A 70 19.99 5.67 4.64
C ASP A 70 19.28 4.30 4.68
N TRP A 71 18.09 4.19 4.07
CA TRP A 71 17.38 2.93 3.92
C TRP A 71 18.21 1.89 3.16
N MET A 72 18.85 2.31 2.06
CA MET A 72 19.69 1.42 1.27
C MET A 72 20.94 0.99 2.04
N ALA A 73 21.61 1.91 2.73
CA ALA A 73 22.77 1.62 3.56
C ALA A 73 22.45 0.66 4.71
N ALA A 74 21.32 0.84 5.40
CA ALA A 74 20.83 -0.06 6.43
C ALA A 74 20.62 -1.48 5.89
N MET A 75 20.07 -1.62 4.68
CA MET A 75 19.81 -2.93 4.06
C MET A 75 21.08 -3.68 3.62
N GLN A 76 22.20 -2.98 3.43
CA GLN A 76 23.51 -3.56 3.06
C GLN A 76 24.28 -4.16 4.24
N LYS A 77 23.82 -4.02 5.50
CA LYS A 77 24.48 -4.63 6.65
C LYS A 77 24.53 -6.16 6.53
N ALA A 78 25.53 -6.78 7.16
CA ALA A 78 25.72 -8.22 7.04
C ALA A 78 24.75 -9.00 7.93
N SER A 79 24.61 -8.61 9.19
CA SER A 79 23.73 -9.30 10.14
C SER A 79 22.31 -8.75 10.12
N ARG A 80 21.34 -9.56 10.51
CA ARG A 80 19.94 -9.15 10.63
C ARG A 80 19.76 -8.13 11.77
N GLU A 81 20.52 -8.30 12.83
CA GLU A 81 20.49 -7.46 14.02
C GLU A 81 20.96 -6.03 13.69
N GLU A 82 22.05 -5.90 12.94
CA GLU A 82 22.53 -4.60 12.45
C GLU A 82 21.51 -3.94 11.51
N LYS A 83 20.89 -4.69 10.59
CA LYS A 83 19.80 -4.15 9.75
C LYS A 83 18.66 -3.60 10.61
N ILE A 84 18.20 -4.38 11.59
CA ILE A 84 17.11 -3.97 12.48
C ILE A 84 17.50 -2.73 13.29
N TRP A 85 18.74 -2.65 13.75
CA TRP A 85 19.23 -1.50 14.50
C TRP A 85 19.18 -0.23 13.65
N GLU A 86 19.76 -0.26 12.45
CA GLU A 86 19.80 0.89 11.54
C GLU A 86 18.41 1.29 11.05
N LEU A 87 17.51 0.32 10.79
CA LEU A 87 16.14 0.59 10.37
C LEU A 87 15.25 1.17 11.49
N ARG A 88 15.70 1.14 12.75
CA ARG A 88 14.99 1.70 13.92
C ARG A 88 15.53 3.06 14.33
N ALA A 89 16.76 3.40 13.91
CA ALA A 89 17.40 4.66 14.20
C ALA A 89 16.70 5.81 13.47
#